data_AF-A0A3B8WGC4-F1
#
_entry.id   AF-A0A3B8WGC4-F1
#
_cell.length_a   1.000
_cell.length_b   1.000
_cell.length_c   1.000
_cell.angle_alpha   90.00
_cell.angle_beta   90.00
_cell.angle_gamma   90.00
#
_symmetry.space_group_name_H-M   'P 1'
#
loop_
_entity.id
_entity.type
_entity.pdbx_description
1 polymer ?
#
loop_
_entity_poly.entity_id
_entity_poly.type
_entity_poly.pdbx_seq_one_letter_code
_entity_poly.pdbx_strand_id
1 'polypeptide(L)'
;MSINAVKGVEIGAGFDCIEQKGTEHRDEMTPEGFLSNNAGGVLGGISSGQPIVASIALKPTSSLRLPGKGIDVDGNQVEVITTGRHDPCVGIR
;
A
#
# COMPACT_ATOMS: atom_id res chain seq x y z
N MET A 1 -5.09 -7.07 1.80
CA MET A 1 -4.65 -6.16 2.90
C MET A 1 -4.38 -6.91 4.21
N SER A 2 -3.87 -8.15 4.17
CA SER A 2 -3.66 -8.99 5.36
C SER A 2 -2.25 -8.89 5.96
N ILE A 3 -1.34 -8.15 5.32
CA ILE A 3 0.01 -7.91 5.81
C ILE A 3 -0.06 -6.84 6.90
N ASN A 4 0.60 -7.11 8.04
CA ASN A 4 0.67 -6.15 9.13
C ASN A 4 1.24 -4.80 8.66
N ALA A 5 0.70 -3.72 9.22
CA ALA A 5 0.99 -2.34 8.86
C ALA A 5 0.52 -1.87 7.47
N VAL A 6 0.04 -2.75 6.57
CA VAL A 6 -0.53 -2.30 5.28
C VAL A 6 -1.87 -1.60 5.50
N LYS A 7 -1.99 -0.39 4.95
CA LYS A 7 -3.18 0.48 5.04
C LYS A 7 -3.86 0.73 3.69
N GLY A 8 -3.18 0.45 2.58
CA GLY A 8 -3.72 0.56 1.23
C GLY A 8 -3.03 -0.40 0.28
N VAL A 9 -3.73 -0.78 -0.78
CA VAL A 9 -3.21 -1.59 -1.89
C VAL A 9 -3.70 -0.97 -3.18
N GLU A 10 -2.80 -0.84 -4.15
CA GLU A 10 -3.06 -0.26 -5.46
C GLU A 10 -2.62 -1.24 -6.54
N ILE A 11 -3.30 -1.19 -7.68
CA ILE A 11 -2.93 -1.92 -8.90
C ILE A 11 -2.76 -0.88 -10.02
N GLY A 12 -1.68 -1.02 -10.80
CA GLY A 12 -1.40 -0.13 -11.92
C GLY A 12 -1.22 1.32 -11.48
N ALA A 13 -1.96 2.23 -12.10
CA ALA A 13 -1.98 3.66 -11.75
C ALA A 13 -2.54 3.93 -10.35
N GLY A 14 -3.13 2.94 -9.67
CA GLY A 14 -3.54 3.09 -8.27
C GLY A 14 -4.53 4.22 -8.05
N PHE A 15 -4.35 4.99 -6.98
CA PHE A 15 -5.19 6.14 -6.66
C PHE A 15 -4.99 7.31 -7.63
N ASP A 16 -3.87 7.40 -8.37
CA ASP A 16 -3.68 8.47 -9.36
C ASP A 16 -4.75 8.42 -10.48
N CYS A 17 -5.39 7.27 -10.70
CA CYS A 17 -6.46 7.14 -11.70
C CYS A 17 -7.68 8.04 -11.42
N ILE A 18 -7.92 8.45 -10.16
CA ILE A 18 -9.09 9.26 -9.81
C ILE A 18 -8.98 10.70 -10.33
N GLU A 19 -7.77 11.16 -10.61
CA GLU A 19 -7.49 12.50 -11.12
C GLU A 19 -7.35 12.52 -12.66
N GLN A 20 -7.35 11.34 -13.30
CA GLN A 20 -7.12 11.20 -14.74
C GLN A 20 -8.42 11.23 -15.55
N LYS A 21 -8.34 11.72 -16.79
CA LYS A 21 -9.44 11.56 -17.75
C LYS A 21 -9.44 10.16 -18.32
N GLY A 22 -10.62 9.68 -18.75
CA GLY A 22 -10.73 8.40 -19.45
C GLY A 22 -9.97 8.34 -20.78
N THR A 23 -9.60 9.48 -21.38
CA THR A 23 -8.72 9.55 -22.56
C THR A 23 -7.23 9.39 -22.23
N GLU A 24 -6.85 9.59 -20.97
CA GLU A 24 -5.47 9.47 -20.49
C GLU A 24 -5.26 8.10 -19.82
N HIS A 25 -6.24 7.65 -19.03
CA HIS A 25 -6.14 6.41 -18.26
C HIS A 25 -6.27 5.14 -19.10
N ARG A 26 -6.97 5.20 -20.25
CA ARG A 26 -7.21 4.01 -21.08
C ARG A 26 -5.91 3.47 -21.64
N ASP A 27 -5.70 2.17 -21.50
CA ASP A 27 -4.59 1.48 -22.16
C ASP A 27 -4.98 1.15 -23.60
N GLU A 28 -4.45 1.92 -24.55
CA GLU A 28 -4.66 1.70 -25.98
C GLU A 28 -3.84 0.51 -26.50
N MET A 29 -4.25 -0.07 -27.63
CA MET A 29 -3.62 -1.27 -28.20
C MET A 29 -3.27 -1.10 -29.67
N THR A 30 -2.17 -1.74 -30.08
CA THR A 30 -1.79 -2.01 -31.48
C THR A 30 -1.71 -3.53 -31.70
N PRO A 31 -1.47 -4.02 -32.93
CA PRO A 31 -1.24 -5.45 -33.17
C PRO A 31 -0.10 -6.06 -32.35
N GLU A 32 0.86 -5.25 -31.89
CA GLU A 32 2.01 -5.65 -31.07
C GLU A 32 1.68 -5.71 -29.57
N GLY A 33 0.55 -5.14 -29.13
CA GLY A 33 0.10 -5.17 -27.73
C GLY A 33 -0.37 -3.82 -27.20
N PHE A 34 -0.48 -3.74 -25.87
CA PHE A 34 -0.85 -2.51 -25.17
C PHE A 34 0.29 -1.47 -25.22
N LEU A 35 -0.06 -0.20 -25.41
CA LEU A 35 0.86 0.93 -25.48
C LEU A 35 1.24 1.50 -24.10
N SER A 36 0.42 1.25 -23.08
CA SER A 36 0.61 1.66 -21.68
C SER A 36 0.07 0.59 -20.73
N ASN A 37 0.34 0.72 -19.43
CA ASN A 37 -0.06 -0.26 -18.41
C ASN A 37 -0.69 0.40 -17.17
N ASN A 38 -1.63 1.32 -17.39
CA ASN A 38 -2.37 1.99 -16.31
C ASN A 38 -3.26 1.02 -15.53
N ALA A 39 -3.77 -0.04 -16.17
CA ALA A 39 -4.48 -1.14 -15.53
C ALA A 39 -3.58 -2.06 -14.70
N GLY A 40 -2.25 -1.89 -14.76
CA GLY A 40 -1.30 -2.66 -13.95
C GLY A 40 -1.34 -4.16 -14.20
N GLY A 41 -1.55 -4.56 -15.45
CA GLY A 41 -1.61 -5.96 -15.87
C GLY A 41 -2.92 -6.67 -15.51
N VAL A 42 -3.90 -5.97 -14.92
CA VAL A 42 -5.19 -6.55 -14.52
C VAL A 42 -6.33 -5.74 -15.12
N LEU A 43 -7.00 -6.29 -16.13
CA LEU A 43 -8.13 -5.67 -16.81
C LEU A 43 -9.40 -6.50 -16.58
N GLY A 44 -10.45 -5.89 -16.02
CA GLY A 44 -11.70 -6.60 -15.72
C GLY A 44 -11.52 -7.74 -14.70
N GLY A 45 -10.48 -7.67 -13.85
CA GLY A 45 -10.13 -8.73 -12.89
C GLY A 45 -9.39 -9.92 -13.50
N ILE A 46 -8.95 -9.83 -14.76
CA ILE A 46 -8.22 -10.88 -15.47
C ILE A 46 -6.86 -10.32 -15.89
N SER A 47 -5.83 -11.17 -15.92
CA SER A 47 -4.51 -10.77 -16.41
C SER A 47 -4.56 -10.33 -17.87
N SER A 48 -4.05 -9.15 -18.19
CA SER A 48 -3.99 -8.63 -19.57
C SER A 48 -2.79 -9.17 -20.38
N GLY A 49 -1.88 -9.88 -19.73
CA GLY A 49 -0.60 -10.34 -20.30
C GLY A 49 0.54 -9.33 -20.14
N GLN A 50 0.24 -8.10 -19.69
CA GLN A 50 1.24 -7.13 -19.28
C GLN A 50 1.77 -7.43 -17.86
N PRO A 51 2.89 -6.81 -17.44
CA PRO A 51 3.36 -6.93 -16.07
C PRO A 51 2.27 -6.56 -15.05
N ILE A 52 2.08 -7.42 -14.06
CA ILE A 52 1.22 -7.10 -12.92
C ILE A 52 1.98 -6.13 -12.02
N VAL A 53 1.42 -4.93 -11.85
CA VAL A 53 2.00 -3.87 -11.01
C VAL A 53 1.11 -3.69 -9.79
N ALA A 54 1.67 -3.92 -8.61
CA ALA A 54 0.98 -3.75 -7.33
C ALA A 54 1.85 -2.95 -6.37
N SER A 55 1.21 -1.98 -5.69
CA SER A 55 1.83 -1.15 -4.67
C SER A 55 1.08 -1.29 -3.35
N ILE A 56 1.79 -1.11 -2.24
CA ILE A 56 1.22 -1.14 -0.90
C ILE A 56 1.60 0.13 -0.14
N ALA A 57 0.66 0.66 0.64
CA ALA A 57 0.90 1.74 1.58
C ALA A 57 1.07 1.17 2.98
N LEU A 58 2.20 1.45 3.63
CA LEU A 58 2.54 0.94 4.96
C LEU A 58 2.55 2.08 5.98
N LYS A 59 1.89 1.87 7.13
CA LYS A 59 2.03 2.80 8.26
C LYS A 59 3.43 2.68 8.89
N PRO A 60 3.92 3.73 9.56
CA PRO A 60 5.13 3.65 10.38
C PRO A 60 5.01 2.64 11.53
N THR A 61 6.17 2.19 12.02
CA THR A 61 6.28 1.31 13.19
C THR A 61 5.63 1.95 14.41
N SER A 62 4.81 1.18 15.14
CA SER A 62 4.09 1.68 16.32
C SER A 62 4.93 1.67 17.60
N SER A 63 5.94 0.80 17.69
CA SER A 63 6.84 0.72 18.83
C SER A 63 7.90 1.81 18.76
N LEU A 64 7.79 2.80 19.66
CA LEU A 64 8.72 3.92 19.77
C LEU A 64 9.36 3.94 21.16
N ARG A 65 10.58 4.48 21.24
CA ARG A 65 11.26 4.77 22.50
C ARG A 65 10.70 6.00 23.21
N LEU A 66 9.90 6.79 22.50
CA LEU A 66 9.19 7.92 23.09
C LEU A 66 7.98 7.38 23.87
N PRO A 67 7.75 7.84 25.10
CA PRO A 67 6.58 7.45 25.87
C PRO A 67 5.30 7.91 25.17
N GLY A 68 4.27 7.07 25.24
CA GLY A 68 2.93 7.36 24.71
C GLY A 68 1.85 6.93 25.69
N LYS A 69 0.67 7.54 25.62
CA LYS A 69 -0.48 7.15 26.44
C LYS A 69 -1.06 5.82 25.94
N GLY A 70 -1.40 4.93 26.87
CA GLY A 70 -2.10 3.68 26.58
C GLY A 70 -2.99 3.25 27.75
N ILE A 71 -3.51 2.03 27.65
CA ILE A 71 -4.28 1.37 28.70
C ILE A 71 -3.72 -0.04 28.91
N ASP A 72 -3.72 -0.52 30.15
CA ASP A 72 -3.40 -1.92 30.47
C ASP A 72 -4.63 -2.83 30.26
N VAL A 73 -4.48 -4.11 30.59
CA VAL A 73 -5.54 -5.13 30.44
C VAL A 73 -6.69 -4.95 31.44
N ASP A 74 -6.47 -4.24 32.54
CA ASP A 74 -7.47 -3.93 33.56
C ASP A 74 -8.17 -2.59 33.29
N GLY A 75 -7.78 -1.88 32.22
CA GLY A 75 -8.35 -0.61 31.80
C GLY A 75 -7.76 0.62 32.47
N ASN A 76 -6.67 0.49 33.24
CA ASN A 76 -6.01 1.64 33.85
C ASN A 76 -5.15 2.38 32.82
N GLN A 77 -5.12 3.71 32.92
CA GLN A 77 -4.23 4.53 32.09
C GLN A 77 -2.77 4.24 32.44
N VAL A 78 -1.95 3.97 31.43
CA VAL A 78 -0.51 3.74 31.58
C VAL A 78 0.29 4.53 30.55
N GLU A 79 1.57 4.73 30.84
CA GLU A 79 2.53 5.23 29.86
C GLU A 79 3.25 4.04 29.20
N VAL A 80 3.05 3.86 27.89
CA VAL A 80 3.67 2.82 27.09
C VAL A 80 4.98 3.37 26.54
N ILE A 81 6.09 2.74 26.93
CA ILE A 81 7.42 3.02 26.40
C ILE A 81 8.09 1.71 26.02
N THR A 82 8.59 1.62 24.79
CA THR A 82 9.31 0.42 24.34
C THR A 82 10.82 0.64 24.45
N THR A 83 11.48 -0.22 25.22
CA THR A 83 12.95 -0.21 25.36
C THR A 83 13.60 -1.10 24.29
N GLY A 84 14.87 -0.87 23.97
CA GLY A 84 15.61 -1.66 22.97
C GLY A 84 15.55 -1.11 21.54
N ARG A 85 16.14 -1.82 20.57
CA ARG A 85 16.11 -1.45 19.15
C ARG A 85 14.86 -2.02 18.50
N HIS A 86 14.11 -1.17 17.82
CA HIS A 86 12.92 -1.53 17.04
C HIS A 86 13.14 -1.15 15.59
N ASP A 87 12.40 -1.79 14.70
CA ASP A 87 12.49 -1.54 13.26
C ASP A 87 12.05 -0.10 12.95
N PRO A 88 12.91 0.75 12.34
CA PRO A 88 12.52 2.10 11.96
C PRO A 88 11.58 2.13 10.75
N CYS A 89 11.54 1.07 9.92
CA CYS A 89 10.71 0.99 8.72
C CYS A 89 10.29 -0.46 8.43
N VAL A 90 9.08 -0.83 8.83
CA VAL A 90 8.49 -2.16 8.59
C VAL A 90 8.31 -2.55 7.12
N GLY A 91 8.52 -1.62 6.19
CA GLY A 91 8.31 -1.84 4.75
C GLY A 91 9.47 -2.45 3.97
N ILE A 92 10.65 -2.55 4.57
CA ILE A 92 11.87 -3.01 3.87
C ILE A 92 12.05 -4.54 4.00
N ARG A 93 11.32 -5.17 4.91
CA ARG A 93 11.52 -6.57 5.29
C ARG A 93 10.89 -7.58 4.33
#